data_AF-A0A6N2EA16-F1
#
_entry.id   AF-A0A6N2EA16-F1
#
_cell.length_a   1.000
_cell.length_b   1.000
_cell.length_c   1.000
_cell.angle_alpha   90.00
_cell.angle_beta   90.00
_cell.angle_gamma   90.00
#
_symmetry.space_group_name_H-M   'P 1'
#
loop_
_entity.id
_entity.type
_entity.pdbx_description
1 polymer ?
#
loop_
_entity_poly.entity_id
_entity_poly.type
_entity_poly.pdbx_seq_one_letter_code
_entity_poly.pdbx_strand_id
1 'polypeptide(L)'
;MPATALAAALLTSGCVPAHRTPSWAIYPLQRRTAHDGLAVVSQPNGYGLHIWIGTDTSESGICQPRWNPDPARLFNGNGTAPFSSGLAGREEFFAAVARADVRSALRQESEALCRSREPRRSFRWLEPPRNAGEITATPLPLLQEEDLLSDPEAVQQQEEQLLNPGPSD
;
A
#
# COMPACT_ATOMS: atom_id res chain seq x y z
N MET A 1 -62.43 30.59 17.22
CA MET A 1 -61.50 30.81 16.11
C MET A 1 -60.74 32.10 16.42
N PRO A 2 -59.40 32.04 16.58
CA PRO A 2 -58.53 32.07 15.42
C PRO A 2 -57.41 31.01 15.46
N ALA A 3 -56.94 30.70 14.25
CA ALA A 3 -55.85 29.78 13.96
C ALA A 3 -54.49 30.40 14.31
N THR A 4 -53.54 29.60 14.80
CA THR A 4 -52.15 30.02 14.92
C THR A 4 -51.26 28.92 14.33
N ALA A 5 -50.54 29.34 13.30
CA ALA A 5 -49.75 28.57 12.35
C ALA A 5 -48.84 27.48 12.96
N LEU A 6 -48.95 26.26 12.41
CA LEU A 6 -47.83 25.31 12.41
C LEU A 6 -46.73 25.86 11.50
N ALA A 7 -45.61 26.27 12.10
CA ALA A 7 -44.37 26.51 11.38
C ALA A 7 -43.74 25.15 11.00
N ALA A 8 -44.02 24.68 9.78
CA ALA A 8 -43.29 23.57 9.18
C ALA A 8 -41.89 24.06 8.78
N ALA A 9 -40.90 23.81 9.64
CA ALA A 9 -39.49 23.94 9.28
C ALA A 9 -39.14 22.83 8.27
N LEU A 10 -39.21 23.15 6.99
CA LEU A 10 -38.68 22.35 5.89
C LEU A 10 -37.17 22.20 6.07
N LEU A 11 -36.75 21.02 6.53
CA LEU A 11 -35.36 20.56 6.48
C LEU A 11 -34.93 20.50 5.01
N THR A 12 -34.22 21.52 4.55
CA THR A 12 -33.57 21.51 3.23
C THR A 12 -32.37 20.57 3.28
N SER A 13 -32.62 19.26 3.12
CA SER A 13 -31.59 18.31 2.73
C SER A 13 -31.16 18.62 1.30
N GLY A 14 -30.17 19.50 1.14
CA GLY A 14 -29.54 19.73 -0.15
C GLY A 14 -28.84 18.46 -0.62
N CYS A 15 -29.12 18.02 -1.86
CA CYS A 15 -28.40 16.92 -2.49
C CYS A 15 -26.92 17.31 -2.64
N VAL A 16 -26.05 16.76 -1.79
CA VAL A 16 -24.61 16.84 -2.01
C VAL A 16 -24.29 15.98 -3.24
N PRO A 17 -23.68 16.53 -4.30
CA PRO A 17 -23.32 15.75 -5.48
C PRO A 17 -22.46 14.54 -5.09
N ALA A 18 -22.74 13.36 -5.66
CA ALA A 18 -22.06 12.12 -5.30
C ALA A 18 -20.52 12.18 -5.41
N HIS A 19 -19.99 13.02 -6.30
CA HIS A 19 -18.54 13.22 -6.44
C HIS A 19 -17.89 13.93 -5.25
N ARG A 20 -18.67 14.65 -4.42
CA ARG A 20 -18.19 15.36 -3.23
C ARG A 20 -18.10 14.49 -1.98
N THR A 21 -18.56 13.25 -2.07
CA THR A 21 -18.44 12.25 -1.00
C THR A 21 -17.51 11.13 -1.44
N PRO A 22 -16.69 10.57 -0.53
CA PRO A 22 -15.95 9.34 -0.82
C PRO A 22 -16.92 8.22 -1.18
N SER A 23 -16.66 7.50 -2.28
CA SER A 23 -17.47 6.34 -2.65
C SER A 23 -17.19 5.12 -1.78
N TRP A 24 -16.00 5.07 -1.16
CA TRP A 24 -15.50 3.92 -0.42
C TRP A 24 -15.53 2.62 -1.22
N ALA A 25 -15.43 2.71 -2.55
CA ALA A 25 -15.23 1.55 -3.39
C ALA A 25 -13.92 0.84 -2.98
N ILE A 26 -14.00 -0.48 -2.82
CA ILE A 26 -12.88 -1.33 -2.45
C ILE A 26 -12.78 -2.42 -3.52
N TYR A 27 -11.63 -2.54 -4.17
CA TYR A 27 -11.42 -3.56 -5.19
C TYR A 27 -9.94 -3.91 -5.34
N PRO A 28 -9.61 -5.12 -5.86
CA PRO A 28 -8.25 -5.51 -6.14
C PRO A 28 -7.63 -4.57 -7.18
N LEU A 29 -6.44 -4.05 -6.90
CA LEU A 29 -5.68 -3.24 -7.84
C LEU A 29 -4.24 -3.73 -7.87
N GLN A 30 -3.92 -4.49 -8.92
CA GLN A 30 -2.59 -5.04 -9.12
C GLN A 30 -1.54 -3.95 -9.30
N ARG A 31 -0.40 -4.12 -8.64
CA ARG A 31 0.82 -3.34 -8.85
C ARG A 31 1.81 -4.08 -9.74
N ARG A 32 2.15 -5.32 -9.40
CA ARG A 32 3.08 -6.16 -10.17
C ARG A 32 2.47 -7.50 -10.53
N THR A 33 1.77 -8.14 -9.60
CA THR A 33 1.11 -9.44 -9.80
C THR A 33 -0.30 -9.44 -9.23
N ALA A 34 -1.11 -10.42 -9.59
CA ALA A 34 -2.45 -10.54 -9.03
C ALA A 34 -2.41 -10.57 -7.49
N HIS A 35 -3.38 -9.91 -6.86
CA HIS A 35 -3.57 -9.86 -5.40
C HIS A 35 -2.50 -9.09 -4.59
N ASP A 36 -1.56 -8.39 -5.23
CA ASP A 36 -0.52 -7.63 -4.53
C ASP A 36 -0.90 -6.17 -4.21
N GLY A 37 -2.18 -5.81 -4.38
CA GLY A 37 -2.67 -4.49 -4.00
C GLY A 37 -4.18 -4.35 -3.95
N LEU A 38 -4.62 -3.36 -3.18
CA LEU A 38 -6.02 -3.03 -2.94
C LEU A 38 -6.26 -1.53 -3.14
N ALA A 39 -7.23 -1.17 -3.96
CA ALA A 39 -7.73 0.19 -4.07
C ALA A 39 -8.79 0.46 -3.00
N VAL A 40 -8.70 1.62 -2.34
CA VAL A 40 -9.70 2.12 -1.39
C VAL A 40 -10.00 3.57 -1.75
N VAL A 41 -11.19 3.83 -2.29
CA VAL A 41 -11.61 5.18 -2.71
C VAL A 41 -12.13 5.98 -1.52
N SER A 42 -11.19 6.42 -0.68
CA SER A 42 -11.44 7.07 0.61
C SER A 42 -11.67 8.59 0.53
N GLN A 43 -11.59 9.18 -0.66
CA GLN A 43 -11.75 10.62 -0.86
C GLN A 43 -12.76 10.94 -2.00
N PRO A 44 -13.28 12.18 -2.06
CA PRO A 44 -14.08 12.67 -3.18
C PRO A 44 -13.39 12.50 -4.53
N ASN A 45 -14.17 12.61 -5.62
CA ASN A 45 -13.67 12.59 -7.00
C ASN A 45 -12.85 11.33 -7.39
N GLY A 46 -13.04 10.20 -6.68
CA GLY A 46 -12.31 8.97 -6.99
C GLY A 46 -10.87 8.95 -6.47
N TYR A 47 -10.50 9.86 -5.57
CA TYR A 47 -9.20 9.81 -4.92
C TYR A 47 -9.22 8.81 -3.77
N GLY A 48 -8.05 8.31 -3.38
CA GLY A 48 -7.97 7.41 -2.24
C GLY A 48 -6.59 6.83 -2.02
N LEU A 49 -6.56 5.56 -1.66
CA LEU A 49 -5.34 4.81 -1.35
C LEU A 49 -5.20 3.60 -2.27
N HIS A 50 -3.97 3.34 -2.68
CA HIS A 50 -3.56 2.05 -3.23
C HIS A 50 -2.64 1.39 -2.21
N ILE A 51 -3.19 0.45 -1.47
CA ILE A 51 -2.50 -0.30 -0.41
C ILE A 51 -1.78 -1.48 -1.05
N TRP A 52 -0.47 -1.60 -0.82
CA TRP A 52 0.32 -2.71 -1.33
C TRP A 52 0.35 -3.87 -0.32
N ILE A 53 0.24 -5.08 -0.83
CA ILE A 53 0.21 -6.30 -0.03
C ILE A 53 1.47 -7.10 -0.36
N GLY A 54 2.32 -7.28 0.65
CA GLY A 54 3.46 -8.18 0.58
C GLY A 54 3.17 -9.51 1.27
N THR A 55 4.07 -10.48 1.08
CA THR A 55 4.09 -11.73 1.84
C THR A 55 5.29 -11.75 2.77
N ASP A 56 5.14 -12.36 3.94
CA ASP A 56 6.20 -12.70 4.85
C ASP A 56 6.20 -14.21 5.10
N THR A 57 7.38 -14.79 4.91
CA THR A 57 7.65 -16.23 4.90
C THR A 57 8.82 -16.58 5.82
N SER A 58 9.16 -15.65 6.73
CA SER A 58 10.23 -15.78 7.72
C SER A 58 10.03 -17.01 8.63
N GLU A 59 8.79 -17.32 8.99
CA GLU A 59 8.43 -18.53 9.73
C GLU A 59 8.25 -19.73 8.79
N SER A 60 8.89 -20.85 9.14
CA SER A 60 8.83 -22.08 8.34
C SER A 60 7.38 -22.59 8.22
N GLY A 61 6.96 -22.91 6.99
CA GLY A 61 5.63 -23.44 6.71
C GLY A 61 4.48 -22.41 6.77
N ILE A 62 4.75 -21.15 7.14
CA ILE A 62 3.74 -20.09 7.21
C ILE A 62 3.97 -19.03 6.13
N CYS A 63 2.88 -18.56 5.54
CA CYS A 63 2.82 -17.34 4.74
C CYS A 63 1.80 -16.39 5.37
N GLN A 64 2.22 -15.16 5.65
CA GLN A 64 1.39 -14.13 6.25
C GLN A 64 1.54 -12.81 5.49
N PRO A 65 0.63 -11.84 5.63
CA PRO A 65 0.82 -10.55 4.98
C PRO A 65 2.01 -9.80 5.59
N ARG A 66 2.78 -9.12 4.73
CA ARG A 66 3.77 -8.12 5.11
C ARG A 66 3.18 -6.73 4.86
N TRP A 67 2.91 -6.01 5.93
CA TRP A 67 2.30 -4.68 5.84
C TRP A 67 3.31 -3.59 5.51
N ASN A 68 2.95 -2.76 4.52
CA ASN A 68 3.58 -1.46 4.29
C ASN A 68 2.56 -0.37 4.62
N PRO A 69 2.75 0.41 5.71
CA PRO A 69 1.82 1.45 6.11
C PRO A 69 1.94 2.73 5.26
N ASP A 70 2.78 2.75 4.22
CA ASP A 70 2.99 3.88 3.30
C ASP A 70 2.32 3.58 1.93
N PRO A 71 0.99 3.75 1.81
CA PRO A 71 0.27 3.48 0.57
C PRO A 71 0.58 4.53 -0.51
N ALA A 72 0.38 4.15 -1.76
CA ALA A 72 0.39 5.12 -2.86
C ALA A 72 -0.93 5.88 -2.91
N ARG A 73 -0.90 7.12 -3.43
CA ARG A 73 -2.14 7.87 -3.70
C ARG A 73 -2.84 7.27 -4.92
N LEU A 74 -4.12 6.93 -4.76
CA LEU A 74 -4.99 6.49 -5.85
C LEU A 74 -5.67 7.70 -6.50
N PHE A 75 -5.72 7.67 -7.83
CA PHE A 75 -6.45 8.61 -8.67
C PHE A 75 -7.44 7.85 -9.56
N ASN A 76 -8.52 8.54 -9.96
CA ASN A 76 -9.53 7.99 -10.86
C ASN A 76 -10.15 6.65 -10.41
N GLY A 77 -10.25 6.46 -9.08
CA GLY A 77 -10.69 5.21 -8.46
C GLY A 77 -12.14 4.83 -8.72
N ASN A 78 -12.98 5.79 -9.12
CA ASN A 78 -14.36 5.56 -9.57
C ASN A 78 -14.50 5.46 -11.10
N GLY A 79 -13.40 5.65 -11.84
CA GLY A 79 -13.37 5.59 -13.29
C GLY A 79 -12.94 4.22 -13.80
N THR A 80 -12.68 4.15 -15.11
CA THR A 80 -12.30 2.91 -15.81
C THR A 80 -10.79 2.68 -15.87
N ALA A 81 -9.98 3.67 -15.51
CA ALA A 81 -8.53 3.62 -15.56
C ALA A 81 -7.92 4.21 -14.27
N PRO A 82 -8.07 3.52 -13.13
CA PRO A 82 -7.43 3.93 -11.89
C PRO A 82 -5.91 3.85 -12.01
N PHE A 83 -5.19 4.78 -11.39
CA PHE A 83 -3.73 4.76 -11.35
C PHE A 83 -3.21 5.33 -10.03
N SER A 84 -1.95 5.02 -9.74
CA SER A 84 -1.30 5.38 -8.49
C SER A 84 -0.08 6.27 -8.75
N SER A 85 0.07 7.35 -7.98
CA SER A 85 1.22 8.26 -8.11
C SER A 85 1.53 8.98 -6.81
N GLY A 86 2.79 8.96 -6.36
CA GLY A 86 3.18 9.56 -5.08
C GLY A 86 2.68 8.78 -3.86
N LEU A 87 3.12 9.22 -2.68
CA LEU A 87 2.75 8.62 -1.39
C LEU A 87 1.53 9.33 -0.79
N ALA A 88 0.66 8.55 -0.17
CA ALA A 88 -0.41 9.05 0.68
C ALA A 88 0.04 9.06 2.15
N GLY A 89 -0.68 9.80 3.00
CA GLY A 89 -0.34 9.91 4.41
C GLY A 89 -0.57 8.60 5.16
N ARG A 90 0.33 8.26 6.08
CA ARG A 90 0.21 7.05 6.91
C ARG A 90 -1.05 7.06 7.80
N GLU A 91 -1.48 8.23 8.25
CA GLU A 91 -2.74 8.37 9.00
C GLU A 91 -3.97 7.98 8.16
N GLU A 92 -3.92 8.18 6.83
CA GLU A 92 -5.01 7.76 5.95
C GLU A 92 -5.04 6.23 5.81
N PHE A 93 -3.87 5.59 5.80
CA PHE A 93 -3.78 4.13 5.86
C PHE A 93 -4.45 3.62 7.13
N PHE A 94 -4.10 4.17 8.29
CA PHE A 94 -4.70 3.79 9.58
C PHE A 94 -6.21 3.98 9.58
N ALA A 95 -6.70 5.13 9.09
CA ALA A 95 -8.13 5.40 8.98
C ALA A 95 -8.84 4.40 8.04
N ALA A 96 -8.22 4.00 6.94
CA ALA A 96 -8.78 3.01 6.03
C ALA A 96 -8.83 1.62 6.67
N VAL A 97 -7.72 1.15 7.25
CA VAL A 97 -7.66 -0.19 7.86
C VAL A 97 -8.40 -0.26 9.20
N ALA A 98 -8.82 0.86 9.79
CA ALA A 98 -9.77 0.87 10.90
C ALA A 98 -11.16 0.35 10.49
N ARG A 99 -11.52 0.39 9.20
CA ARG A 99 -12.79 -0.15 8.70
C ARG A 99 -12.73 -1.66 8.50
N ALA A 100 -13.81 -2.35 8.89
CA ALA A 100 -13.88 -3.81 8.82
C ALA A 100 -13.93 -4.36 7.39
N ASP A 101 -14.59 -3.65 6.47
CA ASP A 101 -14.69 -4.01 5.05
C ASP A 101 -13.32 -3.97 4.34
N VAL A 102 -12.51 -2.94 4.61
CA VAL A 102 -11.13 -2.84 4.13
C VAL A 102 -10.29 -4.01 4.64
N ARG A 103 -10.35 -4.33 5.94
CA ARG A 103 -9.60 -5.47 6.50
C ARG A 103 -10.05 -6.81 5.93
N SER A 104 -11.35 -6.99 5.71
CA SER A 104 -11.88 -8.20 5.07
C SER A 104 -11.33 -8.35 3.66
N ALA A 105 -11.32 -7.28 2.86
CA ALA A 105 -10.76 -7.30 1.51
C ALA A 105 -9.24 -7.55 1.53
N LEU A 106 -8.51 -6.88 2.41
CA LEU A 106 -7.07 -7.11 2.60
C LEU A 106 -6.76 -8.57 2.97
N ARG A 107 -7.58 -9.20 3.82
CA ARG A 107 -7.43 -10.62 4.17
C ARG A 107 -7.62 -11.53 2.96
N GLN A 108 -8.64 -11.29 2.16
CA GLN A 108 -8.91 -12.07 0.95
C GLN A 108 -7.75 -11.96 -0.05
N GLU A 109 -7.29 -10.74 -0.33
CA GLU A 109 -6.17 -10.52 -1.25
C GLU A 109 -4.86 -11.10 -0.71
N SER A 110 -4.59 -10.97 0.59
CA SER A 110 -3.40 -11.54 1.22
C SER A 110 -3.38 -13.07 1.15
N GLU A 111 -4.53 -13.71 1.39
CA GLU A 111 -4.65 -15.16 1.29
C GLU A 111 -4.46 -15.64 -0.16
N ALA A 112 -5.08 -14.95 -1.12
CA ALA A 112 -4.91 -15.26 -2.54
C ALA A 112 -3.45 -15.07 -3.00
N LEU A 113 -2.79 -14.00 -2.54
CA LEU A 113 -1.38 -13.75 -2.82
C LEU A 113 -0.47 -14.85 -2.25
N CYS A 114 -0.71 -15.27 -1.00
CA CYS A 114 0.02 -16.37 -0.37
C CYS A 114 -0.18 -17.69 -1.14
N ARG A 115 -1.42 -18.03 -1.52
CA ARG A 115 -1.69 -19.26 -2.30
C ARG A 115 -1.01 -19.24 -3.67
N SER A 116 -0.92 -18.07 -4.29
CA SER A 116 -0.28 -17.89 -5.60
C SER A 116 1.25 -18.00 -5.53
N ARG A 117 1.88 -17.35 -4.54
CA ARG A 117 3.36 -17.30 -4.42
C ARG A 117 3.96 -18.47 -3.65
N GLU A 118 3.26 -18.94 -2.62
CA GLU A 118 3.76 -19.88 -1.63
C GLU A 118 2.80 -21.06 -1.42
N PRO A 119 2.49 -21.85 -2.48
CA PRO A 119 1.40 -22.82 -2.47
C PRO A 119 1.58 -23.97 -1.46
N ARG A 120 2.79 -24.16 -0.93
CA ARG A 120 3.12 -25.20 0.07
C ARG A 120 3.03 -24.70 1.51
N ARG A 121 2.74 -23.42 1.73
CA ARG A 121 2.69 -22.81 3.07
C ARG A 121 1.25 -22.57 3.50
N SER A 122 1.02 -22.66 4.81
CA SER A 122 -0.27 -22.33 5.40
C SER A 122 -0.41 -20.82 5.55
N PHE A 123 -1.58 -20.28 5.18
CA PHE A 123 -1.87 -18.87 5.35
C PHE A 123 -2.16 -18.55 6.82
N ARG A 124 -1.53 -17.49 7.33
CA ARG A 124 -1.86 -16.87 8.63
C ARG A 124 -2.23 -15.42 8.42
N TRP A 125 -3.41 -15.03 8.90
CA TRP A 125 -3.80 -13.63 8.93
C TRP A 125 -3.05 -12.88 10.04
N LEU A 126 -2.52 -11.71 9.70
CA LEU A 126 -1.94 -10.75 10.63
C LEU A 126 -2.64 -9.42 10.41
N GLU A 127 -3.18 -8.82 11.48
CA GLU A 127 -3.88 -7.54 11.37
C GLU A 127 -2.93 -6.43 10.88
N PRO A 128 -3.36 -5.53 9.97
CA PRO A 128 -2.58 -4.36 9.59
C PRO A 128 -2.43 -3.39 10.78
N PRO A 129 -1.31 -2.66 10.87
CA PRO A 129 -1.12 -1.69 11.95
C PRO A 129 -2.15 -0.58 11.83
N ARG A 130 -2.80 -0.23 12.94
CA ARG A 130 -3.85 0.81 13.01
C ARG A 130 -3.35 2.12 13.59
N ASN A 131 -2.09 2.16 14.03
CA ASN A 131 -1.43 3.33 14.55
C ASN A 131 0.09 3.15 14.45
N ALA A 132 0.84 4.22 14.68
CA ALA A 132 2.30 4.23 14.57
C ALA A 132 3.00 3.26 15.53
N GLY A 133 2.43 2.99 16.71
CA GLY A 133 3.01 2.08 17.71
C GLY A 133 2.90 0.60 17.34
N GLU A 134 2.01 0.23 16.40
CA GLU A 134 1.85 -1.13 15.90
C GLU A 134 2.79 -1.43 14.70
N ILE A 135 3.49 -0.41 14.17
CA ILE A 135 4.42 -0.61 13.05
C ILE A 135 5.64 -1.37 13.56
N THR A 136 5.83 -2.59 13.03
CA THR A 136 7.06 -3.33 13.26
C THR A 136 8.14 -2.81 12.31
N ALA A 137 9.19 -2.19 12.85
CA ALA A 137 10.36 -1.87 12.08
C ALA A 137 11.01 -3.17 11.59
N THR A 138 11.10 -3.35 10.27
CA THR A 138 11.92 -4.43 9.72
C THR A 138 13.38 -4.04 9.99
N PRO A 139 14.18 -4.88 10.67
CA PRO A 139 15.60 -4.64 10.79
C PRO A 139 16.17 -4.56 9.37
N LEU A 140 16.74 -3.41 9.01
CA LEU A 140 17.55 -3.34 7.81
C LEU A 140 18.81 -4.17 8.11
N PRO A 141 19.27 -5.03 7.17
CA PRO A 141 20.58 -5.64 7.32
C PRO A 141 21.59 -4.50 7.52
N LEU A 142 22.52 -4.72 8.45
CA LEU A 142 23.65 -3.80 8.59
C LEU A 142 24.37 -3.77 7.25
N LEU A 143 24.68 -2.56 6.75
CA LEU A 143 25.50 -2.41 5.55
C LEU A 143 26.83 -3.12 5.81
N GLN A 144 27.16 -4.08 4.94
CA GLN A 144 28.47 -4.72 4.95
C GLN A 144 29.45 -3.88 4.11
N GLU A 145 30.75 -4.04 4.31
CA GLU A 145 31.77 -3.31 3.52
C GLU A 145 31.64 -3.59 2.01
N GLU A 146 31.19 -4.79 1.63
CA GLU A 146 30.88 -5.15 0.24
C GLU A 146 29.67 -4.43 -0.36
N ASP A 147 28.78 -3.88 0.48
CA ASP A 147 27.65 -3.06 0.03
C ASP A 147 28.05 -1.57 -0.13
N LEU A 148 29.23 -1.18 0.37
CA LEU A 148 29.75 0.16 0.20
C LEU A 148 30.25 0.34 -1.24
N LEU A 149 30.11 1.55 -1.76
CA LEU A 149 30.72 1.91 -3.03
C LEU A 149 32.24 1.75 -2.93
N SER A 150 32.84 1.05 -3.89
CA SER A 150 34.29 0.92 -4.00
C SER A 150 34.97 2.30 -4.01
N ASP A 151 36.17 2.38 -3.44
CA ASP A 151 36.99 3.59 -3.49
C ASP A 151 37.24 3.99 -4.97
N PRO A 152 36.80 5.19 -5.40
CA PRO A 152 36.96 5.66 -6.77
C PRO A 152 38.40 5.61 -7.27
N GLU A 153 39.38 5.88 -6.40
CA GLU A 153 40.80 5.87 -6.79
C GLU A 153 41.29 4.45 -7.05
N ALA A 154 40.86 3.49 -6.24
CA ALA A 154 41.20 2.08 -6.41
C ALA A 154 40.59 1.50 -7.69
N VAL A 155 39.34 1.88 -8.02
CA VAL A 155 38.68 1.48 -9.27
C VAL A 155 39.44 2.04 -10.48
N GLN A 156 39.80 3.33 -10.43
CA GLN A 156 40.52 3.97 -11.54
C GLN A 156 41.89 3.32 -11.79
N GLN A 157 42.64 3.01 -10.73
CA GLN A 157 43.93 2.30 -10.86
C GLN A 157 43.76 0.90 -11.47
N GLN A 158 42.69 0.20 -11.10
CA GLN A 158 42.40 -1.13 -11.63
C GLN A 158 42.01 -1.07 -13.12
N GLU A 159 41.24 -0.07 -13.53
CA GLU A 159 40.90 0.19 -14.93
C GLU A 159 42.16 0.51 -15.76
N GLU A 160 43.05 1.37 -15.26
CA GLU A 160 44.30 1.70 -15.95
C GLU A 160 45.22 0.48 -16.15
N GLN A 161 45.28 -0.43 -15.18
CA GLN A 161 46.05 -1.68 -15.28
C GLN A 161 45.44 -2.67 -16.29
N LEU A 162 44.11 -2.71 -16.40
CA LEU A 162 43.41 -3.53 -17.40
C LEU A 162 43.55 -2.97 -18.82
N LEU A 163 43.61 -1.64 -18.96
CA LEU A 163 43.78 -0.96 -20.24
C LEU A 163 45.23 -0.98 -20.73
N ASN A 164 46.20 -1.00 -19.81
CA ASN A 164 47.62 -1.12 -20.09
C ASN A 164 48.20 -2.35 -19.38
N PRO A 165 47.84 -3.58 -19.79
CA PRO A 165 48.51 -4.75 -19.28
C PRO A 165 49.98 -4.63 -19.69
N GLY A 166 50.88 -4.55 -18.71
CA GLY A 166 52.32 -4.59 -18.96
C GLY A 166 52.67 -5.79 -19.85
N PRO A 167 53.81 -5.77 -20.54
CA PRO A 167 54.20 -6.87 -21.42
C PRO A 167 54.17 -8.19 -20.65
N SER A 168 53.35 -9.13 -21.12
CA SER A 168 53.32 -10.49 -20.61
C SER A 168 54.62 -11.19 -21.01
N ASP A 169 55.43 -11.57 -20.03
CA ASP A 169 56.64 -12.40 -20.18
C ASP A 169 56.34 -13.77 -20.81
#